data_AF-A0A5M3YYE7-F1
#
_entry.id   AF-A0A5M3YYE7-F1
#
_cell.length_a   1.000
_cell.length_b   1.000
_cell.length_c   1.000
_cell.angle_alpha   90.00
_cell.angle_beta   90.00
_cell.angle_gamma   90.00
#
_symmetry.space_group_name_H-M   'P 1'
#
loop_
_entity.id
_entity.type
_entity.pdbx_description
1 polymer ?
#
loop_
_entity_poly.entity_id
_entity_poly.type
_entity_poly.pdbx_seq_one_letter_code
_entity_poly.pdbx_strand_id
1 'polypeptide(L)'
;MRTGVVFACLLSLVAAAPAENLSERDSGSMIVSVTEANGLQKRVEGGVYICTDINWGGNCGFAKQPWDVCIQLDSPWWHSISSIGPDEYNAIVAYEDYNCGSSSTLTIWNPGYADLRAAGWNDRIGSFKVKQIPGPNCVLHLLIMEHMSGVYKEESDLGSFSKTAS
;
A
#
# COMPACT_ATOMS: atom_id res chain seq x y z
N MET A 1 -59.44 -33.66 9.49
CA MET A 1 -59.73 -32.65 8.45
C MET A 1 -58.39 -32.25 7.84
N ARG A 2 -58.09 -32.72 6.62
CA ARG A 2 -57.98 -31.92 5.38
C ARG A 2 -56.86 -30.87 5.48
N THR A 3 -55.82 -30.83 4.67
CA THR A 3 -55.67 -31.19 3.25
C THR A 3 -54.18 -31.09 2.89
N GLY A 4 -53.66 -32.03 2.11
CA GLY A 4 -52.40 -31.85 1.39
C GLY A 4 -52.63 -31.05 0.10
N VAL A 5 -51.55 -30.48 -0.44
CA VAL A 5 -51.39 -30.16 -1.88
C VAL A 5 -49.90 -30.29 -2.21
N VAL A 6 -49.60 -31.14 -3.20
CA VAL A 6 -48.35 -31.19 -3.97
C VAL A 6 -48.67 -30.56 -5.33
N PHE A 7 -47.85 -29.65 -5.87
CA PHE A 7 -47.73 -29.32 -7.32
C PHE A 7 -46.63 -28.24 -7.44
N ALA A 8 -45.38 -28.60 -7.77
CA ALA A 8 -44.79 -28.79 -9.10
C ALA A 8 -44.37 -27.48 -9.80
N CYS A 9 -43.10 -27.47 -10.23
CA CYS A 9 -42.42 -26.74 -11.32
C CYS A 9 -43.03 -25.44 -11.85
N LEU A 10 -42.17 -24.43 -12.05
CA LEU A 10 -41.76 -24.02 -13.41
C LEU A 10 -40.67 -22.92 -13.35
N LEU A 11 -39.54 -23.19 -14.01
CA LEU A 11 -38.58 -22.17 -14.43
C LEU A 11 -39.28 -21.18 -15.37
N SER A 12 -38.89 -19.91 -15.32
CA SER A 12 -39.09 -18.98 -16.43
C SER A 12 -37.87 -18.09 -16.56
N LEU A 13 -36.98 -18.48 -17.49
CA LEU A 13 -36.07 -17.54 -18.14
C LEU A 13 -36.92 -16.67 -19.07
N VAL A 14 -36.75 -15.35 -18.98
CA VAL A 14 -37.13 -14.42 -20.05
C VAL A 14 -35.84 -13.86 -20.64
N ALA A 15 -35.62 -14.18 -21.91
CA ALA A 15 -34.70 -13.52 -22.82
C ALA A 15 -35.54 -12.73 -23.83
N ALA A 16 -35.24 -11.44 -24.02
CA ALA A 16 -35.64 -10.58 -25.15
C ALA A 16 -35.10 -9.16 -24.87
N ALA A 17 -34.53 -8.38 -25.78
CA ALA A 17 -34.37 -8.46 -27.24
C ALA A 17 -33.18 -7.59 -27.71
N PRO A 18 -32.62 -7.80 -28.91
CA PRO A 18 -31.74 -6.86 -29.60
C PRO A 18 -32.53 -5.98 -30.59
N ALA A 19 -32.12 -4.72 -30.78
CA ALA A 19 -31.97 -4.02 -32.06
C ALA A 19 -31.61 -2.54 -31.80
N GLU A 20 -30.37 -2.11 -32.06
CA GLU A 20 -29.89 -1.38 -33.26
C GLU A 20 -30.42 0.05 -33.39
N ASN A 21 -29.54 1.04 -33.22
CA ASN A 21 -29.60 2.24 -34.06
C ASN A 21 -28.19 2.76 -34.36
N LEU A 22 -27.99 3.06 -35.63
CA LEU A 22 -26.73 3.39 -36.28
C LEU A 22 -26.53 4.91 -36.31
N SER A 23 -25.24 5.25 -36.24
CA SER A 23 -24.59 6.36 -36.96
C SER A 23 -24.90 7.79 -36.49
N GLU A 24 -23.85 8.45 -35.99
CA GLU A 24 -23.35 9.63 -36.69
C GLU A 24 -21.84 9.79 -36.50
N ARG A 25 -21.13 9.94 -37.62
CA ARG A 25 -19.74 10.38 -37.67
C ARG A 25 -19.71 11.87 -37.31
N ASP A 26 -18.80 12.27 -36.43
CA ASP A 26 -18.16 13.57 -36.57
C ASP A 26 -16.66 13.47 -36.29
N SER A 27 -15.93 14.25 -37.07
CA SER A 27 -14.51 14.22 -37.28
C SER A 27 -13.76 14.98 -36.18
N GLY A 28 -12.59 14.47 -35.82
CA GLY A 28 -11.49 15.31 -35.35
C GLY A 28 -11.56 15.85 -33.92
N SER A 29 -11.16 15.00 -32.96
CA SER A 29 -10.28 15.42 -31.86
C SER A 29 -9.66 14.19 -31.23
N MET A 30 -8.37 13.94 -31.48
CA MET A 30 -7.59 13.02 -30.64
C MET A 30 -7.36 13.70 -29.29
N ILE A 31 -8.40 13.73 -28.46
CA ILE A 31 -8.17 13.72 -27.02
C ILE A 31 -7.63 12.33 -26.70
N VAL A 32 -6.31 12.26 -26.51
CA VAL A 32 -5.68 11.14 -25.83
C VAL A 32 -6.31 11.11 -24.45
N SER A 33 -7.36 10.30 -24.31
CA SER A 33 -7.77 9.80 -23.01
C SER A 33 -6.56 9.05 -22.49
N VAL A 34 -5.74 9.75 -21.71
CA VAL A 34 -4.86 9.11 -20.75
C VAL A 34 -5.82 8.48 -19.75
N THR A 35 -6.42 7.35 -20.13
CA THR A 35 -6.69 6.30 -19.17
C THR A 35 -5.32 6.01 -18.62
N GLU A 36 -5.03 6.66 -17.50
CA GLU A 36 -4.02 6.27 -16.56
C GLU A 36 -4.41 4.85 -16.13
N ALA A 37 -4.12 3.88 -16.99
CA ALA A 37 -3.82 2.54 -16.59
C ALA A 37 -2.56 2.71 -15.75
N ASN A 38 -2.78 3.13 -14.50
CA ASN A 38 -1.95 2.76 -13.38
C ASN A 38 -1.73 1.27 -13.59
N GLY A 39 -0.59 0.92 -14.19
CA GLY A 39 -0.21 -0.45 -14.35
C GLY A 39 -0.40 -1.06 -12.98
N LEU A 40 -1.17 -2.14 -12.89
CA LEU A 40 -1.29 -2.91 -11.67
C LEU A 40 0.08 -3.52 -11.40
N GLN A 41 1.01 -2.69 -10.94
CA GLN A 41 2.32 -3.11 -10.52
C GLN A 41 2.03 -3.97 -9.31
N LYS A 42 2.34 -5.26 -9.45
CA LYS A 42 2.23 -6.22 -8.36
C LYS A 42 3.01 -5.64 -7.19
N ARG A 43 2.31 -5.17 -6.16
CA ARG A 43 2.93 -4.70 -4.93
C ARG A 43 3.71 -5.88 -4.39
N VAL A 44 5.02 -5.72 -4.22
CA VAL A 44 5.82 -6.74 -3.55
C VAL A 44 5.40 -6.68 -2.08
N GLU A 45 5.12 -7.84 -1.51
CA GLU A 45 4.71 -7.99 -0.13
C GLU A 45 5.95 -7.93 0.77
N GLY A 46 5.85 -7.24 1.91
CA GLY A 46 6.94 -7.12 2.89
C GLY A 46 6.81 -8.17 3.98
N GLY A 47 7.88 -8.91 4.24
CA GLY A 47 7.92 -9.91 5.30
C GLY A 47 8.05 -9.29 6.69
N VAL A 48 7.35 -9.86 7.66
CA VAL A 48 7.40 -9.47 9.06
C VAL A 48 7.49 -10.73 9.92
N TYR A 49 8.50 -10.76 10.79
CA TYR A 49 8.65 -11.77 11.84
C TYR A 49 8.31 -11.17 13.19
N ILE A 50 7.47 -11.86 13.96
CA ILE A 50 7.01 -11.44 15.29
C ILE A 50 7.13 -12.60 16.27
N CYS A 51 7.45 -12.30 17.53
CA CYS A 51 7.33 -13.27 18.62
C CYS A 51 6.73 -12.67 19.89
N THR A 52 6.11 -13.53 20.69
CA THR A 52 5.44 -13.13 21.95
C THR A 52 6.39 -12.93 23.12
N ASP A 53 7.67 -13.30 23.00
CA ASP A 53 8.69 -13.01 24.01
C ASP A 53 9.87 -12.25 23.38
N ILE A 54 10.67 -11.65 24.26
CA ILE A 54 11.90 -10.97 23.87
C ILE A 54 12.92 -11.98 23.33
N ASN A 55 13.94 -11.46 22.65
CA ASN A 55 15.02 -12.20 22.02
C ASN A 55 14.53 -13.31 21.09
N TRP A 56 13.48 -13.03 20.32
CA TRP A 56 12.87 -13.97 19.36
C TRP A 56 12.36 -15.26 20.02
N GLY A 57 11.92 -15.16 21.27
CA GLY A 57 11.43 -16.29 22.07
C GLY A 57 9.90 -16.43 22.08
N GLY A 58 9.42 -17.50 22.70
CA GLY A 58 7.98 -17.76 22.84
C GLY A 58 7.33 -18.27 21.55
N ASN A 59 6.09 -17.88 21.31
CA ASN A 59 5.40 -18.21 20.06
C ASN A 59 5.81 -17.20 18.98
N CYS A 60 6.26 -17.69 17.83
CA CYS A 60 6.74 -16.86 16.73
C CYS A 60 5.95 -17.10 15.44
N GLY A 61 5.83 -16.06 14.63
CA GLY A 61 5.14 -16.11 13.35
C GLY A 61 5.85 -15.26 12.31
N PHE A 62 5.88 -15.77 11.07
CA PHE A 62 6.28 -15.00 9.90
C PHE A 62 5.08 -14.88 8.97
N ALA A 63 4.87 -13.67 8.44
CA ALA A 63 3.91 -13.46 7.37
C ALA A 63 4.41 -12.38 6.42
N LYS A 64 4.07 -12.54 5.14
CA LYS A 64 4.21 -11.48 4.17
C LYS A 64 2.93 -10.66 4.17
N GLN A 65 3.10 -9.35 4.25
CA GLN A 65 2.01 -8.41 4.39
C GLN A 65 2.01 -7.42 3.21
N PRO A 66 0.82 -7.04 2.72
CA PRO A 66 0.73 -5.98 1.73
C PRO A 66 1.23 -4.65 2.33
N TRP A 67 1.95 -3.86 1.54
CA TRP A 67 2.37 -2.53 1.95
C TRP A 67 1.20 -1.57 2.09
N ASP A 68 1.33 -0.64 3.03
CA ASP A 68 0.40 0.46 3.32
C ASP A 68 -1.02 0.04 3.75
N VAL A 69 -1.26 -1.27 3.92
CA VAL A 69 -2.50 -1.82 4.45
C VAL A 69 -2.39 -1.97 5.97
N CYS A 70 -3.44 -1.59 6.69
CA CYS A 70 -3.52 -1.82 8.12
C CYS A 70 -3.73 -3.31 8.40
N ILE A 71 -2.76 -3.92 9.07
CA ILE A 71 -2.81 -5.29 9.53
C ILE A 71 -3.30 -5.26 10.97
N GLN A 72 -4.51 -5.76 11.18
CA GLN A 72 -5.10 -5.90 12.50
C GLN A 72 -4.59 -7.20 13.13
N LEU A 73 -4.25 -7.14 14.41
CA LEU A 73 -3.80 -8.32 15.14
C LEU A 73 -4.92 -8.88 15.98
N ASP A 74 -5.18 -10.17 15.81
CA ASP A 74 -5.99 -10.96 16.72
C ASP A 74 -5.11 -11.74 17.70
N SER A 75 -5.74 -12.47 18.62
CA SER A 75 -5.05 -13.49 19.41
C SER A 75 -4.30 -14.48 18.51
N PRO A 76 -3.05 -14.87 18.83
CA PRO A 76 -2.34 -14.59 20.07
C PRO A 76 -1.49 -13.31 20.06
N TRP A 77 -1.53 -12.49 19.00
CA TRP A 77 -0.58 -11.41 18.73
C TRP A 77 -1.00 -10.04 19.27
N TRP A 78 -2.31 -9.83 19.44
CA TRP A 78 -2.87 -8.62 20.01
C TRP A 78 -2.28 -8.31 21.40
N HIS A 79 -1.53 -7.20 21.52
CA HIS A 79 -0.89 -6.78 22.78
C HIS A 79 -0.05 -7.86 23.47
N SER A 80 0.73 -8.61 22.69
CA SER A 80 1.61 -9.67 23.23
C SER A 80 2.96 -9.75 22.54
N ILE A 81 3.16 -8.98 21.45
CA ILE A 81 4.41 -8.99 20.70
C ILE A 81 5.49 -8.30 21.54
N SER A 82 6.58 -9.03 21.79
CA SER A 82 7.74 -8.58 22.56
C SER A 82 9.02 -8.51 21.72
N SER A 83 9.04 -9.14 20.55
CA SER A 83 10.09 -8.97 19.53
C SER A 83 9.52 -8.96 18.11
N ILE A 84 10.10 -8.14 17.24
CA ILE A 84 9.59 -7.90 15.88
C ILE A 84 10.70 -7.44 14.94
N GLY A 85 10.73 -8.02 13.74
CA GLY A 85 11.71 -7.72 12.70
C GLY A 85 11.07 -7.69 11.31
N PRO A 86 11.05 -6.54 10.62
CA PRO A 86 10.74 -6.53 9.19
C PRO A 86 11.89 -7.11 8.37
N ASP A 87 11.57 -7.78 7.27
CA ASP A 87 12.55 -8.18 6.27
C ASP A 87 13.31 -6.97 5.70
N GLU A 88 14.43 -7.23 5.04
CA GLU A 88 15.20 -6.21 4.33
C GLU A 88 14.31 -5.36 3.43
N TYR A 89 14.64 -4.06 3.35
CA TYR A 89 13.90 -3.06 2.57
C TYR A 89 12.45 -2.84 3.02
N ASN A 90 12.11 -3.24 4.26
CA ASN A 90 10.82 -2.93 4.87
C ASN A 90 11.00 -2.21 6.22
N ALA A 91 10.07 -1.32 6.52
CA ALA A 91 9.82 -0.76 7.84
C ALA A 91 8.40 -1.11 8.27
N ILE A 92 8.13 -1.01 9.56
CA ILE A 92 6.82 -1.21 10.15
C ILE A 92 6.43 0.07 10.89
N VAL A 93 5.21 0.54 10.69
CA VAL A 93 4.59 1.52 11.59
C VAL A 93 3.61 0.75 12.47
N ALA A 94 4.00 0.54 13.72
CA ALA A 94 3.17 -0.10 14.73
C ALA A 94 2.26 0.93 15.40
N TYR A 95 1.05 0.50 15.71
CA TYR A 95 0.02 1.28 16.37
C TYR A 95 -0.46 0.54 17.61
N GLU A 96 -0.83 1.30 18.63
CA GLU A 96 -1.37 0.73 19.87
C GLU A 96 -2.83 0.30 19.73
N ASP A 97 -3.60 0.90 18.81
CA ASP A 97 -5.00 0.54 18.58
C ASP A 97 -5.17 -0.55 17.51
N TYR A 98 -6.41 -1.01 17.34
CA TYR A 98 -6.77 -2.09 16.41
C TYR A 98 -6.83 -1.67 14.94
N ASN A 99 -6.99 -0.38 14.64
CA ASN A 99 -7.34 0.08 13.29
C ASN A 99 -6.31 1.01 12.66
N CYS A 100 -5.07 1.01 13.17
CA CYS A 100 -4.01 1.92 12.74
C CYS A 100 -4.44 3.40 12.77
N GLY A 101 -5.27 3.78 13.74
CA GLY A 101 -5.86 5.11 13.87
C GLY A 101 -5.29 5.93 15.02
N SER A 102 -4.56 5.30 15.95
CA SER A 102 -3.94 5.97 17.09
C SER A 102 -2.78 6.87 16.67
N SER A 103 -2.57 7.94 17.44
CA SER A 103 -1.35 8.75 17.38
C SER A 103 -0.17 8.12 18.15
N SER A 104 -0.45 7.16 19.03
CA SER A 104 0.57 6.35 19.69
C SER A 104 1.12 5.36 18.68
N THR A 105 2.30 5.67 18.14
CA THR A 105 2.96 4.90 17.08
C THR A 105 4.44 4.68 17.35
N LEU A 106 4.98 3.57 16.84
CA LEU A 106 6.40 3.29 16.77
C LEU A 106 6.77 2.91 15.34
N THR A 107 7.76 3.59 14.78
CA THR A 107 8.36 3.15 13.51
C THR A 107 9.53 2.22 13.80
N ILE A 108 9.46 1.02 13.24
CA ILE A 108 10.42 -0.08 13.42
C ILE A 108 11.09 -0.32 12.08
N TRP A 109 12.37 0.02 12.00
CA TRP A 109 13.20 -0.19 10.82
C TRP A 109 13.86 -1.56 10.88
N ASN A 110 14.15 -2.18 9.74
CA ASN A 110 15.02 -3.36 9.69
C ASN A 110 16.37 -3.05 10.41
N PRO A 111 16.88 -3.95 11.27
CA PRO A 111 16.46 -5.35 11.51
C PRO A 111 15.32 -5.53 12.55
N GLY A 112 14.82 -4.44 13.14
CA GLY A 112 13.78 -4.45 14.16
C GLY A 112 14.31 -4.50 15.58
N TYR A 113 13.46 -4.94 16.51
CA TYR A 113 13.75 -5.03 17.94
C TYR A 113 13.66 -6.48 18.40
N ALA A 114 14.79 -7.03 18.83
CA ALA A 114 14.81 -8.27 19.59
C ALA A 114 14.17 -8.10 20.97
N ASP A 115 14.18 -6.89 21.53
CA ASP A 115 13.51 -6.57 22.80
C ASP A 115 12.78 -5.23 22.67
N LEU A 116 11.45 -5.27 22.58
CA LEU A 116 10.62 -4.07 22.46
C LEU A 116 10.57 -3.23 23.74
N ARG A 117 11.07 -3.74 24.88
CA ARG A 117 11.24 -2.95 26.11
C ARG A 117 12.27 -1.85 25.92
N ALA A 118 13.29 -2.08 25.08
CA ALA A 118 14.28 -1.06 24.73
C ALA A 118 13.65 0.17 24.04
N ALA A 119 12.51 -0.01 23.38
CA ALA A 119 11.74 1.07 22.77
C ALA A 119 10.55 1.55 23.64
N GLY A 120 10.27 0.90 24.78
CA GLY A 120 9.08 1.19 25.60
C GLY A 120 7.75 0.70 24.97
N TRP A 121 7.82 -0.33 24.13
CA TRP A 121 6.71 -0.82 23.29
C TRP A 121 6.35 -2.29 23.48
N ASN A 122 6.88 -2.93 24.52
CA ASN A 122 6.58 -4.33 24.84
C ASN A 122 5.08 -4.56 25.04
N ASP A 123 4.51 -5.54 24.35
CA ASP A 123 3.09 -5.94 24.46
C ASP A 123 2.10 -4.81 24.13
N ARG A 124 2.52 -3.79 23.37
CA ARG A 124 1.67 -2.63 23.03
C ARG A 124 1.12 -2.66 21.61
N ILE A 125 1.66 -3.50 20.73
CA ILE A 125 1.28 -3.50 19.32
C ILE A 125 -0.10 -4.14 19.17
N GLY A 126 -1.06 -3.35 18.67
CA GLY A 126 -2.40 -3.81 18.32
C GLY A 126 -2.60 -3.95 16.81
N SER A 127 -1.99 -3.08 16.03
CA SER A 127 -2.02 -3.16 14.57
C SER A 127 -0.74 -2.59 13.98
N PHE A 128 -0.48 -2.88 12.71
CA PHE A 128 0.68 -2.31 12.04
C PHE A 128 0.48 -2.12 10.54
N LYS A 129 1.31 -1.27 9.94
CA LYS A 129 1.44 -1.13 8.49
C LYS A 129 2.87 -1.44 8.09
N VAL A 130 3.05 -2.22 7.02
CA VAL A 130 4.38 -2.39 6.41
C VAL A 130 4.61 -1.29 5.39
N LYS A 131 5.81 -0.74 5.39
CA LYS A 131 6.28 0.32 4.50
C LYS A 131 7.46 -0.21 3.71
N GLN A 132 7.44 0.01 2.40
CA GLN A 132 8.61 -0.22 1.58
C GLN A 132 9.66 0.87 1.88
N ILE A 133 10.89 0.45 2.14
CA ILE A 133 12.05 1.33 2.18
C ILE A 133 12.75 1.21 0.83
N PRO A 134 13.22 2.31 0.22
CA PRO A 134 14.07 2.24 -0.95
C PRO A 134 15.30 1.36 -0.66
N GLY A 135 15.38 0.21 -1.31
CA GLY A 135 16.62 -0.57 -1.32
C GLY A 135 17.66 0.04 -2.26
N PRO A 136 18.89 -0.50 -2.29
CA PRO A 136 19.92 -0.10 -3.26
C PRO A 136 19.45 -0.28 -4.72
N ASN A 137 18.40 -1.07 -4.96
CA ASN A 137 17.79 -1.25 -6.28
C ASN A 137 16.68 -0.23 -6.62
N CYS A 138 16.25 0.61 -5.66
CA CYS A 138 15.23 1.66 -5.88
C CYS A 138 15.84 3.07 -6.06
N VAL A 139 17.10 3.29 -5.66
CA VAL A 139 17.80 4.58 -5.87
C VAL A 139 18.17 4.85 -7.33
N LEU A 140 18.16 3.84 -8.21
CA LEU A 140 18.32 4.08 -9.65
C LEU A 140 17.14 4.91 -10.23
N HIS A 141 15.97 4.87 -9.61
CA HIS A 141 14.82 5.69 -10.04
C HIS A 141 14.85 7.11 -9.46
N LEU A 142 15.36 7.29 -8.22
CA LEU A 142 15.44 8.61 -7.59
C LEU A 142 16.52 9.50 -8.25
N LEU A 143 17.62 8.92 -8.72
CA LEU A 143 18.65 9.66 -9.46
C LEU A 143 18.17 10.19 -10.82
N ILE A 144 17.14 9.57 -11.43
CA ILE A 144 16.55 10.09 -12.68
C ILE A 144 15.64 11.30 -12.37
N MET A 145 15.02 11.36 -11.20
CA MET A 145 14.18 12.49 -10.76
C MET A 145 15.01 13.70 -10.30
N GLU A 146 16.16 13.48 -9.64
CA GLU A 146 17.11 14.55 -9.31
C GLU A 146 17.82 15.12 -10.56
N HIS A 147 18.04 14.32 -11.61
CA HIS A 147 18.57 14.84 -12.87
C HIS A 147 17.54 15.68 -13.66
N MET A 148 16.25 15.37 -13.56
CA MET A 148 15.21 16.15 -14.22
C MET A 148 14.98 17.52 -13.54
N SER A 149 15.19 17.65 -12.22
CA SER A 149 15.08 18.96 -11.54
C SER A 149 16.32 19.86 -11.74
N GLY A 150 17.46 19.28 -12.12
CA GLY A 150 18.68 20.01 -12.49
C GLY A 150 18.66 20.63 -13.89
N VAL A 151 17.84 20.12 -14.81
CA VAL A 151 17.75 20.65 -16.19
C VAL A 151 16.84 21.88 -16.29
N TYR A 152 15.83 22.04 -15.43
CA TYR A 152 14.89 23.19 -15.48
C TYR A 152 15.40 24.49 -14.82
N LYS A 153 16.64 24.53 -14.34
CA LYS A 153 17.16 25.67 -13.55
C LYS A 153 18.23 26.52 -14.23
N GLU A 154 18.60 26.22 -15.47
CA GLU A 154 19.70 26.92 -16.17
C GLU A 154 19.24 27.81 -17.35
N GLU A 155 17.94 27.87 -17.65
CA GLU A 155 17.40 28.72 -18.74
C GLU A 155 16.59 29.94 -18.26
N SER A 156 16.85 30.49 -17.06
CA SER A 156 16.22 31.76 -16.62
C SER A 156 17.14 32.97 -16.51
N ASP A 157 18.47 32.81 -16.68
CA ASP A 157 19.42 33.89 -16.39
C ASP A 157 20.12 34.50 -17.62
N LEU A 158 19.69 34.16 -18.83
CA LEU A 158 20.15 34.82 -20.07
C LEU A 158 19.03 35.65 -20.71
N GLY A 159 18.69 36.76 -20.05
CA GLY A 159 17.65 37.66 -20.54
C GLY A 159 17.73 39.06 -19.95
N SER A 160 18.50 39.92 -20.63
CA SER A 160 18.41 41.40 -20.59
C SER A 160 19.22 42.13 -19.52
N PHE A 161 20.43 42.58 -19.90
CA PHE A 161 20.83 43.95 -19.53
C PHE A 161 21.49 44.65 -20.73
N SER A 162 21.07 45.89 -20.91
CA SER A 162 21.16 46.70 -22.11
C SER A 162 22.56 47.25 -22.38
N LYS A 163 22.91 47.40 -23.66
CA LYS A 163 24.00 48.27 -24.13
C LYS A 163 23.72 49.71 -23.70
N THR A 164 24.70 50.36 -23.08
CA THR A 164 24.85 51.82 -23.22
C THR A 164 26.32 52.16 -23.36
N ALA A 165 26.59 52.95 -24.39
CA ALA A 165 27.89 53.44 -24.79
C ALA A 165 28.24 54.74 -24.06
N SER A 166 29.48 54.86 -23.60
CA SER A 166 30.35 56.05 -23.74
C SER A 166 31.74 55.69 -23.20
#